data_AF-A0A7X7A3H6-F1
#
_entry.id   AF-A0A7X7A3H6-F1
#
_cell.length_a   1.000
_cell.length_b   1.000
_cell.length_c   1.000
_cell.angle_alpha   90.00
_cell.angle_beta   90.00
_cell.angle_gamma   90.00
#
_symmetry.space_group_name_H-M   'P 1'
#
loop_
_entity.id
_entity.type
_entity.pdbx_description
1 polymer ?
#
loop_
_entity_poly.entity_id
_entity_poly.type
_entity_poly.pdbx_seq_one_letter_code
_entity_poly.pdbx_strand_id
1 'polypeptide(L)'
;MKQNRYIIFLSLMLIFAFTGCEDFLDVNVSKDSPTTITVDQALPTATFYAAQQIYDHAEYSVYLSQALTTASKSQTGSYAYSGGWEFLSMNRHPQWRRHFYDLGANINEMIYAAEKIDSRNFILIGRTIMLQSTMLTTDAFGEMPRSNAYTSTSPTYDSQEEIYEWMFQEADELVKLFEDKDWTHNSANIPITEKMDRIYRGDLKKWGLYAKALRARLWLRKLPNWENNPEVCRKIVEMADQVLDDPDWEEPRYYYPGGTNEQNCPWGSSAPIVNAWESRGNRLASSIPTRFFAYAILGAYQIQNNVRGYALDPRADKLMTGRDFGGSTSMRWLESNIGMETSMKIINYPDLFASGGNNPYVDNKGYIAFLTDEELMFIKAEAQYWAGNKAGAYNTTYNAVIHNMERFGVVESELLGNNAK
;
A
#
# COMPACT_ATOMS: atom_id res chain seq x y z
N MET A 1 -60.32 -42.68 48.05
CA MET A 1 -58.92 -42.93 47.61
C MET A 1 -58.69 -42.89 46.09
N LYS A 2 -59.70 -42.77 45.20
CA LYS A 2 -59.47 -42.68 43.74
C LYS A 2 -59.17 -41.26 43.22
N GLN A 3 -59.74 -40.21 43.81
CA GLN A 3 -59.50 -38.81 43.39
C GLN A 3 -58.08 -38.30 43.65
N ASN A 4 -57.45 -38.68 44.77
CA ASN A 4 -56.08 -38.21 45.09
C ASN A 4 -55.00 -38.79 44.16
N ARG A 5 -55.27 -39.89 43.44
CA ARG A 5 -54.31 -40.48 42.50
C ARG A 5 -54.18 -39.66 41.21
N TYR A 6 -55.27 -39.05 40.75
CA TYR A 6 -55.26 -38.20 39.55
C TYR A 6 -54.61 -36.85 39.82
N ILE A 7 -54.79 -36.29 41.02
CA ILE A 7 -54.14 -35.03 41.42
C ILE A 7 -52.62 -35.21 41.46
N ILE A 8 -52.13 -36.29 42.08
CA ILE A 8 -50.68 -36.59 42.12
C ILE A 8 -50.10 -36.79 40.71
N PHE A 9 -50.82 -37.48 39.82
CA PHE A 9 -50.40 -37.65 38.43
C PHE A 9 -50.38 -36.32 37.65
N LEU A 10 -51.37 -35.45 37.87
CA LEU A 10 -51.42 -34.13 37.23
C LEU A 10 -50.31 -33.21 37.77
N SER A 11 -50.00 -33.28 39.06
CA SER A 11 -48.90 -32.52 39.68
C SER A 11 -47.53 -32.98 39.19
N LEU A 12 -47.32 -34.30 39.03
CA LEU A 12 -46.09 -34.85 38.46
C LEU A 12 -45.92 -34.48 36.98
N MET A 13 -47.01 -34.46 36.21
CA MET A 13 -46.99 -34.08 34.80
C MET A 13 -46.73 -32.57 34.60
N LEU A 14 -47.18 -31.72 35.53
CA LEU A 14 -46.90 -30.27 35.52
C LEU A 14 -45.42 -29.95 35.82
N ILE A 15 -44.75 -30.76 36.65
CA ILE A 15 -43.33 -30.55 37.01
C ILE A 15 -42.40 -30.82 35.81
N PHE A 16 -42.76 -31.75 34.92
CA PHE A 16 -42.02 -32.00 33.66
C PHE A 16 -42.33 -30.99 32.55
N ALA A 17 -43.40 -30.20 32.67
CA ALA A 17 -43.75 -29.18 31.68
C ALA A 17 -42.90 -27.90 31.79
N PHE A 18 -42.12 -27.74 32.87
CA PHE A 18 -41.26 -26.57 33.11
C PHE A 18 -39.75 -26.85 32.97
N THR A 19 -39.34 -28.05 32.57
CA THR A 19 -37.96 -28.30 32.13
C THR A 19 -37.83 -27.93 30.65
N GLY A 20 -37.94 -26.64 30.35
CA GLY A 20 -37.54 -26.10 29.06
C GLY A 20 -36.02 -26.05 28.99
N CYS A 21 -35.42 -26.68 27.98
CA CYS A 21 -34.02 -26.43 27.64
C CYS A 21 -33.87 -24.97 27.19
N GLU A 22 -33.50 -24.06 28.09
CA GLU A 22 -33.07 -22.72 27.68
C GLU A 22 -31.88 -22.80 26.69
N ASP A 23 -31.00 -23.81 26.87
CA ASP A 23 -29.84 -24.04 26.00
C ASP A 23 -30.15 -24.61 24.60
N PHE A 24 -31.40 -25.01 24.28
CA PHE A 24 -31.73 -25.54 22.95
C PHE A 24 -32.11 -24.44 21.94
N LEU A 25 -32.44 -23.24 22.42
CA LEU A 25 -32.81 -22.12 21.56
C LEU A 25 -31.64 -21.17 21.27
N ASP A 26 -30.49 -21.36 21.91
CA ASP A 26 -29.23 -20.67 21.60
C ASP A 26 -28.44 -21.39 20.49
N VAL A 27 -29.12 -21.68 19.38
CA VAL A 27 -28.54 -22.30 18.18
C VAL A 27 -28.15 -21.27 17.11
N ASN A 28 -28.33 -19.97 17.40
CA ASN A 28 -28.03 -18.88 16.48
C ASN A 28 -26.61 -18.34 16.62
N VAL A 29 -25.79 -18.93 17.49
CA VAL A 29 -24.34 -18.77 17.44
C VAL A 29 -23.79 -19.82 16.49
N SER A 30 -23.38 -19.39 15.29
CA SER A 30 -22.69 -20.25 14.34
C SER A 30 -21.49 -20.92 15.03
N LYS A 31 -21.51 -22.25 15.14
CA LYS A 31 -20.36 -23.04 15.62
C LYS A 31 -19.11 -22.86 14.74
N ASP A 32 -19.29 -22.36 13.52
CA ASP A 32 -18.27 -22.23 12.49
C ASP A 32 -17.80 -20.78 12.30
N SER A 33 -18.22 -19.83 13.16
CA SER A 33 -17.79 -18.44 13.09
C SER A 33 -17.28 -17.99 14.47
N PRO A 34 -16.02 -17.54 14.62
CA PRO A 34 -15.58 -16.98 15.88
C PRO A 34 -16.49 -15.80 16.23
N THR A 35 -17.18 -15.87 17.37
CA THR A 35 -18.21 -14.90 17.79
C THR A 35 -17.66 -13.51 18.11
N THR A 36 -16.33 -13.36 18.17
CA THR A 36 -15.60 -12.11 18.35
C THR A 36 -14.16 -12.31 17.87
N ILE A 37 -13.68 -11.48 16.94
CA ILE A 37 -12.26 -11.41 16.60
C ILE A 37 -11.51 -10.67 17.70
N THR A 38 -10.38 -11.20 18.16
CA THR A 38 -9.53 -10.51 19.13
C THR A 38 -8.56 -9.56 18.42
N VAL A 39 -8.12 -8.49 19.08
CA VAL A 39 -7.24 -7.47 18.47
C VAL A 39 -5.91 -8.06 17.98
N ASP A 40 -5.40 -9.09 18.67
CA ASP A 40 -4.20 -9.84 18.29
C ASP A 40 -4.36 -10.64 16.98
N GLN A 41 -5.57 -11.06 16.65
CA GLN A 41 -5.87 -11.78 15.41
C GLN A 41 -6.16 -10.81 14.26
N ALA A 42 -6.72 -9.64 14.55
CA ALA A 42 -7.10 -8.66 13.55
C ALA A 42 -5.91 -7.86 13.00
N LEU A 43 -4.99 -7.40 13.86
CA LEU A 43 -3.88 -6.52 13.45
C LEU A 43 -2.93 -7.14 12.39
N PRO A 44 -2.50 -8.42 12.47
CA PRO A 44 -1.69 -9.01 11.41
C PRO A 44 -2.37 -8.99 10.05
N THR A 45 -3.69 -9.20 10.04
CA THR A 45 -4.51 -9.16 8.81
C THR A 45 -4.59 -7.74 8.26
N ALA A 46 -4.81 -6.75 9.14
CA ALA A 46 -4.86 -5.34 8.75
C ALA A 46 -3.54 -4.85 8.14
N THR A 47 -2.40 -5.15 8.78
CA THR A 47 -1.08 -4.74 8.27
C THR A 47 -0.71 -5.45 6.97
N PHE A 48 -1.08 -6.73 6.81
CA PHE A 48 -0.90 -7.47 5.56
C PHE A 48 -1.70 -6.86 4.42
N TYR A 49 -3.00 -6.62 4.61
CA TYR A 49 -3.84 -6.05 3.55
C TYR A 49 -3.51 -4.58 3.25
N ALA A 50 -2.94 -3.83 4.20
CA ALA A 50 -2.44 -2.49 3.96
C ALA A 50 -1.25 -2.53 2.97
N ALA A 51 -0.34 -3.48 3.14
CA ALA A 51 0.76 -3.72 2.20
C ALA A 51 0.24 -4.21 0.83
N GLN A 52 -0.74 -5.11 0.83
CA GLN A 52 -1.36 -5.62 -0.39
C GLN A 52 -2.06 -4.51 -1.19
N GLN A 53 -2.75 -3.57 -0.53
CA GLN A 53 -3.40 -2.45 -1.21
C GLN A 53 -2.38 -1.54 -1.91
N ILE A 54 -1.22 -1.32 -1.30
CA ILE A 54 -0.14 -0.52 -1.91
C ILE A 54 0.42 -1.23 -3.14
N TYR A 55 0.65 -2.55 -3.04
CA TYR A 55 1.02 -3.35 -4.20
C TYR A 55 -0.03 -3.27 -5.30
N ASP A 56 -1.31 -3.43 -4.96
CA ASP A 56 -2.44 -3.36 -5.91
C ASP A 56 -2.53 -1.96 -6.56
N HIS A 57 -2.06 -0.91 -5.89
CA HIS A 57 -1.93 0.44 -6.45
C HIS A 57 -0.72 0.58 -7.36
N ALA A 58 0.45 0.13 -6.93
CA ALA A 58 1.67 0.19 -7.71
C ALA A 58 1.60 -0.66 -9.00
N GLU A 59 0.98 -1.85 -8.95
CA GLU A 59 0.85 -2.75 -10.09
C GLU A 59 0.03 -2.14 -11.23
N TYR A 60 -1.02 -1.39 -10.92
CA TYR A 60 -1.78 -0.66 -11.94
C TYR A 60 -1.04 0.60 -12.39
N SER A 61 -0.53 1.37 -11.43
CA SER A 61 0.12 2.65 -11.68
C SER A 61 1.40 2.50 -12.52
N VAL A 62 2.10 1.38 -12.46
CA VAL A 62 3.29 1.16 -13.30
C VAL A 62 2.97 1.12 -14.80
N TYR A 63 1.77 0.68 -15.20
CA TYR A 63 1.33 0.73 -16.60
C TYR A 63 0.68 2.08 -16.96
N LEU A 64 -0.06 2.68 -16.03
CA LEU A 64 -0.73 3.97 -16.23
C LEU A 64 0.25 5.15 -16.30
N SER A 65 1.30 5.12 -15.48
CA SER A 65 2.44 6.06 -15.55
C SER A 65 3.33 5.81 -16.78
N GLN A 66 3.00 4.78 -17.58
CA GLN A 66 3.78 4.35 -18.73
C GLN A 66 5.19 3.94 -18.36
N ALA A 67 5.45 3.46 -17.13
CA ALA A 67 6.74 2.89 -16.80
C ALA A 67 6.94 1.56 -17.54
N LEU A 68 5.90 0.72 -17.54
CA LEU A 68 5.86 -0.58 -18.20
C LEU A 68 4.70 -0.69 -19.19
N THR A 69 4.83 -1.59 -20.15
CA THR A 69 3.76 -2.05 -21.06
C THR A 69 3.88 -3.56 -21.26
N THR A 70 3.05 -4.15 -22.13
CA THR A 70 3.14 -5.57 -22.47
C THR A 70 3.18 -5.77 -23.98
N ALA A 71 3.60 -6.95 -24.44
CA ALA A 71 3.59 -7.27 -25.86
C ALA A 71 2.19 -7.30 -26.50
N SER A 72 1.14 -7.39 -25.68
CA SER A 72 -0.25 -7.45 -26.11
C SER A 72 -0.90 -6.08 -26.15
N LYS A 73 -1.81 -5.88 -27.11
CA LYS A 73 -2.74 -4.74 -27.18
C LYS A 73 -4.18 -5.15 -26.88
N SER A 74 -4.36 -6.20 -26.06
CA SER A 74 -5.67 -6.76 -25.75
C SER A 74 -6.61 -5.67 -25.21
N GLN A 75 -7.79 -5.59 -25.82
CA GLN A 75 -8.89 -4.72 -25.41
C GLN A 75 -9.94 -5.50 -24.60
N THR A 76 -9.62 -6.72 -24.17
CA THR A 76 -10.50 -7.59 -23.41
C THR A 76 -9.72 -8.37 -22.36
N GLY A 77 -10.46 -8.86 -21.35
CA GLY A 77 -9.94 -9.70 -20.29
C GLY A 77 -9.40 -8.92 -19.10
N SER A 78 -9.04 -9.64 -18.03
CA SER A 78 -8.70 -9.05 -16.73
C SER A 78 -7.44 -8.19 -16.71
N TYR A 79 -6.63 -8.22 -17.77
CA TYR A 79 -5.35 -7.52 -17.87
C TYR A 79 -5.31 -6.47 -18.99
N ALA A 80 -6.46 -6.12 -19.57
CA ALA A 80 -6.53 -5.21 -20.71
C ALA A 80 -5.95 -3.80 -20.39
N TYR A 81 -6.02 -3.34 -19.13
CA TYR A 81 -5.37 -2.10 -18.67
C TYR A 81 -3.87 -2.04 -18.91
N SER A 82 -3.13 -3.15 -18.81
CA SER A 82 -1.66 -3.14 -18.85
C SER A 82 -1.07 -2.89 -20.24
N GLY A 83 -1.82 -3.23 -21.28
CA GLY A 83 -1.35 -3.22 -22.67
C GLY A 83 -2.27 -2.46 -23.62
N GLY A 84 -3.58 -2.49 -23.37
CA GLY A 84 -4.59 -1.81 -24.17
C GLY A 84 -5.21 -0.56 -23.53
N TRP A 85 -4.87 -0.26 -22.27
CA TRP A 85 -5.48 0.80 -21.43
C TRP A 85 -7.01 0.72 -21.36
N GLU A 86 -7.52 -0.51 -21.41
CA GLU A 86 -8.96 -0.76 -21.47
C GLU A 86 -9.47 -1.21 -20.10
N PHE A 87 -10.31 -0.36 -19.50
CA PHE A 87 -10.85 -0.52 -18.14
C PHE A 87 -12.33 -0.92 -18.09
N LEU A 88 -13.09 -0.71 -19.16
CA LEU A 88 -14.53 -1.00 -19.20
C LEU A 88 -14.80 -2.50 -19.24
N SER A 89 -13.94 -3.26 -19.91
CA SER A 89 -14.01 -4.74 -19.91
C SER A 89 -13.45 -5.37 -18.63
N MET A 90 -12.83 -4.58 -17.76
CA MET A 90 -12.32 -5.07 -16.49
C MET A 90 -13.47 -5.27 -15.52
N ASN A 91 -13.80 -6.52 -15.27
CA ASN A 91 -14.82 -6.87 -14.29
C ASN A 91 -14.40 -6.60 -12.84
N ARG A 92 -13.11 -6.32 -12.55
CA ARG A 92 -12.55 -6.27 -11.19
C ARG A 92 -11.34 -5.36 -11.06
N HIS A 93 -11.37 -4.56 -9.99
CA HIS A 93 -10.23 -3.82 -9.47
C HIS A 93 -10.04 -4.17 -7.98
N PRO A 94 -8.89 -4.75 -7.58
CA PRO A 94 -8.71 -5.30 -6.22
C PRO A 94 -8.83 -4.23 -5.12
N GLN A 95 -8.31 -3.03 -5.38
CA GLN A 95 -8.32 -1.89 -4.44
C GLN A 95 -9.67 -1.59 -3.78
N TRP A 96 -10.78 -1.62 -4.54
CA TRP A 96 -12.10 -1.34 -3.96
C TRP A 96 -12.48 -2.36 -2.90
N ARG A 97 -12.23 -3.65 -3.18
CA ARG A 97 -12.44 -4.72 -2.20
C ARG A 97 -11.50 -4.59 -1.01
N ARG A 98 -10.22 -4.30 -1.27
CA ARG A 98 -9.19 -4.12 -0.22
C ARG A 98 -9.62 -3.07 0.79
N HIS A 99 -10.09 -1.93 0.31
CA HIS A 99 -10.51 -0.84 1.16
C HIS A 99 -11.71 -1.19 2.04
N PHE A 100 -12.81 -1.66 1.44
CA PHE A 100 -14.06 -1.84 2.18
C PHE A 100 -14.13 -3.14 2.99
N TYR A 101 -13.66 -4.26 2.42
CA TYR A 101 -13.88 -5.58 2.99
C TYR A 101 -12.65 -6.09 3.73
N ASP A 102 -11.47 -6.02 3.11
CA ASP A 102 -10.28 -6.63 3.69
C ASP A 102 -9.65 -5.75 4.78
N LEU A 103 -9.72 -4.42 4.62
CA LEU A 103 -9.29 -3.44 5.61
C LEU A 103 -10.47 -2.93 6.43
N GLY A 104 -11.41 -2.25 5.80
CA GLY A 104 -12.50 -1.53 6.46
C GLY A 104 -13.30 -2.32 7.48
N ALA A 105 -13.92 -3.41 7.05
CA ALA A 105 -14.71 -4.27 7.94
C ALA A 105 -13.85 -4.85 9.08
N ASN A 106 -12.66 -5.37 8.76
CA ASN A 106 -11.76 -5.96 9.77
C ASN A 106 -11.23 -4.93 10.78
N ILE A 107 -10.87 -3.72 10.33
CA ILE A 107 -10.36 -2.65 11.18
C ILE A 107 -11.48 -2.08 12.06
N ASN A 108 -12.70 -1.96 11.56
CA ASN A 108 -13.83 -1.52 12.39
C ASN A 108 -14.10 -2.50 13.54
N GLU A 109 -14.11 -3.81 13.25
CA GLU A 109 -14.25 -4.82 14.30
C GLU A 109 -13.05 -4.80 15.27
N MET A 110 -11.84 -4.57 14.76
CA MET A 110 -10.64 -4.40 15.61
C MET A 110 -10.76 -3.18 16.53
N ILE A 111 -11.23 -2.04 16.02
CA ILE A 111 -11.44 -0.82 16.80
C ILE A 111 -12.49 -1.07 17.87
N TYR A 112 -13.62 -1.68 17.52
CA TYR A 112 -14.67 -2.03 18.47
C TYR A 112 -14.17 -2.99 19.57
N ALA A 113 -13.38 -3.99 19.20
CA ALA A 113 -12.75 -4.91 20.16
C ALA A 113 -11.73 -4.18 21.06
N ALA A 114 -10.95 -3.26 20.50
CA ALA A 114 -9.96 -2.47 21.22
C ALA A 114 -10.59 -1.48 22.21
N GLU A 115 -11.71 -0.85 21.85
CA GLU A 115 -12.47 0.04 22.73
C GLU A 115 -13.00 -0.69 23.98
N LYS A 116 -13.48 -1.93 23.82
CA LYS A 116 -13.97 -2.74 24.95
C LYS A 116 -12.91 -3.04 26.02
N ILE A 117 -11.65 -3.06 25.62
CA ILE A 117 -10.51 -3.37 26.49
C ILE A 117 -9.62 -2.15 26.74
N ASP A 118 -10.01 -0.97 26.25
CA ASP A 118 -9.25 0.30 26.30
C ASP A 118 -7.82 0.20 25.73
N SER A 119 -7.59 -0.68 24.75
CA SER A 119 -6.27 -0.83 24.10
C SER A 119 -6.14 0.15 22.93
N ARG A 120 -5.84 1.40 23.26
CA ARG A 120 -5.78 2.55 22.33
C ARG A 120 -4.76 2.40 21.22
N ASN A 121 -3.66 1.68 21.45
CA ASN A 121 -2.64 1.43 20.44
C ASN A 121 -3.16 0.74 19.16
N PHE A 122 -4.11 -0.19 19.26
CA PHE A 122 -4.75 -0.80 18.07
C PHE A 122 -5.66 0.18 17.34
N ILE A 123 -6.35 1.06 18.07
CA ILE A 123 -7.21 2.10 17.49
C ILE A 123 -6.36 3.07 16.67
N LEU A 124 -5.24 3.54 17.22
CA LEU A 124 -4.31 4.44 16.54
C LEU A 124 -3.80 3.83 15.22
N ILE A 125 -3.28 2.60 15.28
CA ILE A 125 -2.73 1.91 14.10
C ILE A 125 -3.82 1.65 13.04
N GLY A 126 -4.98 1.14 13.47
CA GLY A 126 -6.11 0.87 12.57
C GLY A 126 -6.59 2.12 11.84
N ARG A 127 -6.75 3.24 12.55
CA ARG A 127 -7.12 4.53 11.96
C ARG A 127 -6.07 5.07 11.00
N THR A 128 -4.78 4.95 11.31
CA THR A 128 -3.70 5.34 10.38
C THR A 128 -3.72 4.51 9.09
N ILE A 129 -3.94 3.19 9.19
CA ILE A 129 -4.09 2.32 8.01
C ILE A 129 -5.32 2.73 7.19
N MET A 130 -6.45 3.03 7.85
CA MET A 130 -7.66 3.49 7.16
C MET A 130 -7.46 4.84 6.49
N LEU A 131 -6.73 5.79 7.10
CA LEU A 131 -6.40 7.07 6.47
C LEU A 131 -5.62 6.86 5.16
N GLN A 132 -4.58 6.01 5.17
CA GLN A 132 -3.86 5.65 3.95
C GLN A 132 -4.81 4.99 2.93
N SER A 133 -5.61 4.03 3.39
CA SER A 133 -6.48 3.23 2.54
C SER A 133 -7.52 4.10 1.84
N THR A 134 -8.11 5.04 2.56
CA THR A 134 -9.07 6.02 2.04
C THR A 134 -8.41 6.88 0.96
N MET A 135 -7.22 7.44 1.24
CA MET A 135 -6.47 8.26 0.29
C MET A 135 -6.22 7.49 -1.02
N LEU A 136 -5.60 6.30 -0.95
CA LEU A 136 -5.30 5.50 -2.14
C LEU A 136 -6.56 5.13 -2.96
N THR A 137 -7.69 4.90 -2.29
CA THR A 137 -8.92 4.46 -2.95
C THR A 137 -9.65 5.62 -3.59
N THR A 138 -9.86 6.74 -2.89
CA THR A 138 -10.48 7.91 -3.52
C THR A 138 -9.61 8.44 -4.66
N ASP A 139 -8.29 8.33 -4.56
CA ASP A 139 -7.37 8.78 -5.61
C ASP A 139 -7.47 7.97 -6.90
N ALA A 140 -7.99 6.74 -6.83
CA ALA A 140 -8.23 5.86 -7.97
C ALA A 140 -9.67 5.94 -8.51
N PHE A 141 -10.66 6.10 -7.62
CA PHE A 141 -12.09 5.98 -7.97
C PHE A 141 -12.88 7.30 -7.90
N GLY A 142 -12.32 8.34 -7.28
CA GLY A 142 -13.03 9.58 -7.01
C GLY A 142 -13.97 9.45 -5.81
N GLU A 143 -15.24 9.77 -6.04
CA GLU A 143 -16.31 9.67 -5.05
C GLU A 143 -16.49 8.22 -4.60
N MET A 144 -16.68 7.99 -3.30
CA MET A 144 -16.90 6.67 -2.75
C MET A 144 -17.63 6.74 -1.40
N PRO A 145 -18.25 5.64 -0.95
CA PRO A 145 -18.79 5.58 0.40
C PRO A 145 -17.72 5.83 1.46
N ARG A 146 -17.98 6.76 2.39
CA ARG A 146 -17.14 6.97 3.58
C ARG A 146 -17.98 7.26 4.82
N SER A 147 -18.80 8.31 4.80
CA SER A 147 -19.56 8.79 5.97
C SER A 147 -20.50 7.76 6.59
N ASN A 148 -21.10 6.88 5.78
CA ASN A 148 -22.03 5.84 6.23
C ASN A 148 -21.70 4.43 5.73
N ALA A 149 -20.45 4.22 5.27
CA ALA A 149 -20.02 2.97 4.63
C ALA A 149 -20.26 1.71 5.49
N TYR A 150 -20.19 1.84 6.81
CA TYR A 150 -20.32 0.72 7.75
C TYR A 150 -21.52 0.83 8.70
N THR A 151 -22.39 1.82 8.47
CA THR A 151 -23.59 2.06 9.29
C THR A 151 -24.89 1.95 8.49
N SER A 152 -24.81 1.91 7.16
CA SER A 152 -25.93 1.73 6.25
C SER A 152 -25.78 0.46 5.41
N THR A 153 -26.90 -0.25 5.17
CA THR A 153 -26.95 -1.37 4.21
C THR A 153 -26.95 -0.91 2.75
N SER A 154 -27.08 0.40 2.53
CA SER A 154 -27.02 1.04 1.21
C SER A 154 -26.31 2.38 1.37
N PRO A 155 -24.97 2.35 1.52
CA PRO A 155 -24.22 3.56 1.79
C PRO A 155 -24.21 4.49 0.57
N THR A 156 -24.20 5.78 0.84
CA THR A 156 -24.16 6.83 -0.18
C THR A 156 -22.71 7.14 -0.52
N TYR A 157 -22.50 7.71 -1.71
CA TYR A 157 -21.17 8.18 -2.12
C TYR A 157 -20.98 9.59 -1.55
N ASP A 158 -19.88 9.79 -0.85
CA ASP A 158 -19.42 11.12 -0.48
C ASP A 158 -18.62 11.69 -1.66
N SER A 159 -18.68 13.00 -1.85
CA SER A 159 -17.82 13.64 -2.86
C SER A 159 -16.35 13.50 -2.48
N GLN A 160 -15.45 13.51 -3.47
CA GLN A 160 -14.01 13.45 -3.20
C GLN A 160 -13.54 14.63 -2.34
N GLU A 161 -14.15 15.81 -2.50
CA GLU A 161 -13.86 16.99 -1.67
C GLU A 161 -14.21 16.75 -0.18
N GLU A 162 -15.40 16.20 0.11
CA GLU A 162 -15.81 15.86 1.48
C GLU A 162 -14.95 14.74 2.10
N ILE A 163 -14.46 13.81 1.28
CA ILE A 163 -13.53 12.77 1.71
C ILE A 163 -12.18 13.40 2.09
N TYR A 164 -11.66 14.32 1.29
CA TYR A 164 -10.40 15.01 1.58
C TYR A 164 -10.49 15.91 2.82
N GLU A 165 -11.60 16.64 2.99
CA GLU A 165 -11.84 17.44 4.20
C GLU A 165 -11.82 16.55 5.46
N TRP A 166 -12.45 15.38 5.39
CA TRP A 166 -12.36 14.42 6.48
C TRP A 166 -10.94 13.87 6.67
N MET A 167 -10.19 13.58 5.60
CA MET A 167 -8.81 13.10 5.73
C MET A 167 -7.90 14.14 6.37
N PHE A 168 -8.08 15.44 6.10
CA PHE A 168 -7.33 16.50 6.79
C PHE A 168 -7.62 16.51 8.30
N GLN A 169 -8.90 16.45 8.67
CA GLN A 169 -9.32 16.41 10.07
C GLN A 169 -8.83 15.14 10.79
N GLU A 170 -8.94 13.99 10.13
CA GLU A 170 -8.50 12.69 10.66
C GLU A 170 -6.98 12.66 10.83
N ALA A 171 -6.22 13.19 9.87
CA ALA A 171 -4.76 13.27 9.95
C ALA A 171 -4.31 14.17 11.12
N ASP A 172 -4.93 15.34 11.29
CA ASP A 172 -4.60 16.25 12.39
C ASP A 172 -4.97 15.67 13.76
N GLU A 173 -6.14 15.02 13.88
CA GLU A 173 -6.52 14.36 15.13
C GLU A 173 -5.59 13.17 15.43
N LEU A 174 -5.24 12.35 14.43
CA LEU A 174 -4.29 11.25 14.65
C LEU A 174 -2.94 11.76 15.15
N VAL A 175 -2.37 12.78 14.52
CA VAL A 175 -1.10 13.38 14.97
C VAL A 175 -1.19 13.81 16.43
N LYS A 176 -2.27 14.49 16.82
CA LYS A 176 -2.50 14.90 18.20
C LYS A 176 -2.61 13.70 19.16
N LEU A 177 -3.32 12.64 18.78
CA LEU A 177 -3.47 11.44 19.62
C LEU A 177 -2.17 10.66 19.77
N PHE A 178 -1.32 10.63 18.74
CA PHE A 178 0.04 10.05 18.85
C PHE A 178 0.98 10.88 19.73
N GLU A 179 0.71 12.18 19.90
CA GLU A 179 1.46 13.06 20.81
C GLU A 179 0.91 13.04 22.24
N ASP A 180 -0.30 12.52 22.43
CA ASP A 180 -0.93 12.37 23.74
C ASP A 180 -0.40 11.13 24.48
N LYS A 181 0.20 11.37 25.65
CA LYS A 181 0.74 10.31 26.51
C LYS A 181 -0.35 9.44 27.12
N ASP A 182 -1.55 9.97 27.32
CA ASP A 182 -2.67 9.18 27.84
C ASP A 182 -3.15 8.17 26.79
N TRP A 183 -2.87 8.39 25.51
CA TRP A 183 -3.13 7.44 24.43
C TRP A 183 -1.96 6.48 24.21
N THR A 184 -0.75 7.01 24.07
CA THR A 184 0.44 6.22 23.72
C THR A 184 0.98 5.38 24.89
N HIS A 185 0.83 5.84 26.13
CA HIS A 185 1.24 5.13 27.35
C HIS A 185 0.05 4.67 28.20
N ASN A 186 -1.13 4.46 27.59
CA ASN A 186 -2.26 3.89 28.32
C ASN A 186 -1.85 2.54 28.95
N SER A 187 -2.06 2.40 30.26
CA SER A 187 -1.81 1.16 31.00
C SER A 187 -2.58 -0.07 30.49
N ALA A 188 -3.70 0.15 29.78
CA ALA A 188 -4.51 -0.90 29.16
C ALA A 188 -4.01 -1.32 27.76
N ASN A 189 -3.03 -0.62 27.18
CA ASN A 189 -2.45 -1.00 25.89
C ASN A 189 -1.83 -2.40 25.97
N ILE A 190 -2.32 -3.31 25.12
CA ILE A 190 -1.75 -4.65 24.98
C ILE A 190 -0.45 -4.57 24.16
N PRO A 191 0.64 -5.22 24.59
CA PRO A 191 1.88 -5.27 23.81
C PRO A 191 1.67 -5.87 22.42
N ILE A 192 2.13 -5.16 21.39
CA ILE A 192 2.12 -5.62 20.00
C ILE A 192 3.49 -6.22 19.69
N THR A 193 3.50 -7.34 18.95
CA THR A 193 4.72 -8.05 18.56
C THR A 193 4.93 -7.98 17.04
N GLU A 194 6.11 -8.38 16.57
CA GLU A 194 6.40 -8.50 15.13
C GLU A 194 5.45 -9.45 14.38
N LYS A 195 4.87 -10.45 15.08
CA LYS A 195 3.87 -11.33 14.46
C LYS A 195 2.55 -10.63 14.16
N MET A 196 2.25 -9.56 14.89
CA MET A 196 1.03 -8.76 14.75
C MET A 196 1.27 -7.56 13.84
N ASP A 197 2.41 -6.89 14.00
CA ASP A 197 2.80 -5.72 13.23
C ASP A 197 4.21 -5.93 12.65
N ARG A 198 4.25 -6.26 11.36
CA ARG A 198 5.50 -6.45 10.59
C ARG A 198 6.10 -5.13 10.07
N ILE A 199 5.48 -4.00 10.39
CA ILE A 199 5.92 -2.67 9.97
C ILE A 199 6.79 -2.06 11.07
N TYR A 200 6.22 -1.85 12.26
CA TYR A 200 6.92 -1.19 13.37
C TYR A 200 6.90 -1.98 14.68
N ARG A 201 6.38 -3.22 14.67
CA ARG A 201 6.33 -4.08 15.86
C ARG A 201 5.60 -3.40 17.03
N GLY A 202 4.61 -2.56 16.73
CA GLY A 202 3.86 -1.80 17.73
C GLY A 202 4.47 -0.51 18.21
N ASP A 203 5.58 -0.05 17.62
CA ASP A 203 6.23 1.21 17.99
C ASP A 203 5.34 2.40 17.60
N LEU A 204 4.64 2.96 18.59
CA LEU A 204 3.71 4.07 18.41
C LEU A 204 4.40 5.38 18.03
N LYS A 205 5.68 5.56 18.36
CA LYS A 205 6.44 6.74 17.94
C LYS A 205 6.62 6.71 16.42
N LYS A 206 6.97 5.57 15.86
CA LYS A 206 7.11 5.37 14.41
C LYS A 206 5.77 5.44 13.67
N TRP A 207 4.73 4.82 14.21
CA TRP A 207 3.36 4.97 13.67
C TRP A 207 2.90 6.43 13.67
N GLY A 208 3.21 7.21 14.72
CA GLY A 208 2.93 8.64 14.78
C GLY A 208 3.69 9.47 13.74
N LEU A 209 4.98 9.16 13.51
CA LEU A 209 5.75 9.78 12.43
C LEU A 209 5.19 9.44 11.05
N TYR A 210 4.71 8.20 10.86
CA TYR A 210 4.05 7.82 9.62
C TYR A 210 2.72 8.56 9.42
N ALA A 211 1.92 8.77 10.47
CA ALA A 211 0.72 9.62 10.39
C ALA A 211 1.07 11.08 10.01
N LYS A 212 2.17 11.63 10.55
CA LYS A 212 2.69 12.95 10.14
C LYS A 212 3.13 12.98 8.67
N ALA A 213 3.76 11.91 8.19
CA ALA A 213 4.16 11.79 6.78
C ALA A 213 2.95 11.72 5.84
N LEU A 214 1.90 10.97 6.21
CA LEU A 214 0.62 10.95 5.48
C LEU A 214 -0.02 12.34 5.45
N ARG A 215 0.03 13.09 6.55
CA ARG A 215 -0.44 14.48 6.60
C ARG A 215 0.31 15.36 5.59
N ALA A 216 1.64 15.26 5.51
CA ALA A 216 2.43 16.01 4.53
C ALA A 216 2.03 15.65 3.08
N ARG A 217 1.85 14.35 2.79
CA ARG A 217 1.38 13.88 1.46
C ARG A 217 -0.01 14.42 1.10
N LEU A 218 -0.96 14.40 2.04
CA LEU A 218 -2.31 14.94 1.85
C LEU A 218 -2.28 16.44 1.53
N TRP A 219 -1.47 17.21 2.28
CA TRP A 219 -1.35 18.64 2.09
C TRP A 219 -0.71 19.03 0.75
N LEU A 220 0.26 18.25 0.25
CA LEU A 220 0.78 18.48 -1.10
C LEU A 220 -0.28 18.22 -2.17
N ARG A 221 -1.08 17.16 -2.01
CA ARG A 221 -2.06 16.77 -3.03
C ARG A 221 -3.27 17.70 -3.12
N LYS A 222 -3.73 18.24 -1.98
CA LYS A 222 -4.89 19.12 -1.77
C LYS A 222 -5.76 19.37 -3.02
N LEU A 223 -6.85 18.62 -3.14
CA LEU A 223 -7.84 18.69 -4.23
C LEU A 223 -8.94 19.74 -3.94
N PRO A 224 -9.72 20.20 -4.95
CA PRO A 224 -9.63 19.90 -6.39
C PRO A 224 -8.56 20.72 -7.14
N ASN A 225 -8.06 21.80 -6.54
CA ASN A 225 -6.97 22.60 -7.07
C ASN A 225 -5.82 22.61 -6.08
N TRP A 226 -4.64 22.22 -6.56
CA TRP A 226 -3.45 22.28 -5.74
C TRP A 226 -3.17 23.71 -5.27
N GLU A 227 -3.23 23.93 -3.95
CA GLU A 227 -3.01 25.24 -3.32
C GLU A 227 -1.52 25.50 -3.08
N ASN A 228 -0.79 25.82 -4.15
CA ASN A 228 0.67 26.00 -4.13
C ASN A 228 1.15 27.41 -3.78
N ASN A 229 0.37 28.16 -2.98
CA ASN A 229 0.82 29.48 -2.53
C ASN A 229 1.97 29.35 -1.50
N PRO A 230 2.85 30.36 -1.38
CA PRO A 230 4.03 30.24 -0.53
C PRO A 230 3.77 29.93 0.94
N GLU A 231 2.60 30.33 1.48
CA GLU A 231 2.25 30.08 2.88
C GLU A 231 1.89 28.62 3.12
N VAL A 232 1.04 28.04 2.26
CA VAL A 232 0.72 26.60 2.33
C VAL A 232 1.95 25.75 2.09
N CYS A 233 2.78 26.13 1.12
CA CYS A 233 4.01 25.41 0.85
C CYS A 233 5.00 25.45 2.02
N ARG A 234 5.12 26.56 2.75
CA ARG A 234 5.94 26.60 3.99
C ARG A 234 5.42 25.61 5.03
N LYS A 235 4.10 25.48 5.21
CA LYS A 235 3.53 24.49 6.13
C LYS A 235 3.84 23.06 5.70
N ILE A 236 3.78 22.75 4.40
CA ILE A 236 4.17 21.42 3.89
C ILE A 236 5.64 21.12 4.19
N VAL A 237 6.52 22.11 4.01
CA VAL A 237 7.94 21.98 4.36
C VAL A 237 8.10 21.68 5.86
N GLU A 238 7.44 22.44 6.73
CA GLU A 238 7.47 22.21 8.19
C GLU A 238 6.93 20.82 8.56
N MET A 239 5.87 20.34 7.91
CA MET A 239 5.33 19.00 8.13
C MET A 239 6.31 17.90 7.71
N ALA A 240 7.01 18.08 6.59
CA ALA A 240 8.03 17.13 6.15
C ALA A 240 9.26 17.16 7.07
N ASP A 241 9.69 18.34 7.53
CA ASP A 241 10.81 18.52 8.47
C ASP A 241 10.53 17.83 9.81
N GLN A 242 9.30 17.90 10.32
CA GLN A 242 8.88 17.20 11.55
C GLN A 242 9.08 15.68 11.50
N VAL A 243 9.18 15.10 10.30
CA VAL A 243 9.40 13.67 10.10
C VAL A 243 10.86 13.40 9.74
N LEU A 244 11.40 14.09 8.73
CA LEU A 244 12.75 13.88 8.22
C LEU A 244 13.85 14.23 9.23
N ASP A 245 13.59 15.17 10.14
CA ASP A 245 14.56 15.57 11.17
C ASP A 245 14.43 14.77 12.47
N ASP A 246 13.42 13.89 12.57
CA ASP A 246 13.21 13.04 13.75
C ASP A 246 14.07 11.77 13.66
N PRO A 247 14.99 11.51 14.61
CA PRO A 247 15.93 10.39 14.52
C PRO A 247 15.25 9.02 14.66
N ASP A 248 14.00 8.96 15.14
CA ASP A 248 13.23 7.73 15.25
C ASP A 248 12.50 7.39 13.93
N TRP A 249 12.55 8.28 12.92
CA TRP A 249 11.94 8.02 11.62
C TRP A 249 12.57 6.79 10.95
N GLU A 250 11.70 5.88 10.55
CA GLU A 250 12.02 4.73 9.72
C GLU A 250 10.89 4.58 8.72
N GLU A 251 11.22 4.32 7.46
CA GLU A 251 10.20 4.09 6.44
C GLU A 251 9.21 2.98 6.87
N PRO A 252 7.91 3.20 6.69
CA PRO A 252 6.90 2.17 6.97
C PRO A 252 7.02 1.04 5.96
N ARG A 253 7.77 -0.01 6.31
CA ARG A 253 8.05 -1.17 5.44
C ARG A 253 7.43 -2.44 6.00
N TYR A 254 6.59 -3.09 5.21
CA TYR A 254 6.12 -4.43 5.50
C TYR A 254 7.08 -5.47 4.90
N TYR A 255 7.87 -6.13 5.75
CA TYR A 255 8.89 -7.10 5.32
C TYR A 255 8.32 -8.50 5.12
N TYR A 256 8.74 -9.20 4.07
CA TYR A 256 8.33 -10.57 3.74
C TYR A 256 9.38 -11.61 4.17
N PRO A 257 8.98 -12.70 4.88
CA PRO A 257 9.92 -13.73 5.30
C PRO A 257 10.40 -14.59 4.12
N GLY A 258 9.69 -14.57 2.98
CA GLY A 258 9.83 -15.52 1.89
C GLY A 258 9.27 -16.90 2.25
N GLY A 259 9.10 -17.76 1.24
CA GLY A 259 8.62 -19.13 1.45
C GLY A 259 7.61 -19.53 0.38
N THR A 260 6.42 -19.97 0.80
CA THR A 260 5.34 -20.37 -0.12
C THR A 260 4.21 -19.35 -0.12
N ASN A 261 3.58 -19.15 -1.27
CA ASN A 261 2.41 -18.28 -1.44
C ASN A 261 2.63 -16.88 -0.82
N GLU A 262 1.70 -16.41 0.01
CA GLU A 262 1.65 -15.05 0.60
C GLU A 262 2.79 -14.75 1.59
N GLN A 263 3.65 -15.72 1.88
CA GLN A 263 4.90 -15.47 2.60
C GLN A 263 5.93 -14.71 1.75
N ASN A 264 5.78 -14.74 0.43
CA ASN A 264 6.64 -14.00 -0.50
C ASN A 264 6.13 -12.59 -0.74
N CYS A 265 7.05 -11.65 -0.98
CA CYS A 265 6.71 -10.33 -1.47
C CYS A 265 5.96 -10.42 -2.81
N PRO A 266 4.87 -9.65 -3.02
CA PRO A 266 4.07 -9.72 -4.24
C PRO A 266 4.82 -9.24 -5.50
N TRP A 267 5.88 -8.43 -5.35
CA TRP A 267 6.79 -8.06 -6.43
C TRP A 267 7.87 -9.09 -6.73
N GLY A 268 8.01 -10.10 -5.86
CA GLY A 268 8.95 -11.20 -6.04
C GLY A 268 8.63 -12.07 -7.26
N SER A 269 9.63 -12.81 -7.73
CA SER A 269 9.48 -13.77 -8.84
C SER A 269 8.47 -14.90 -8.58
N SER A 270 8.17 -15.19 -7.31
CA SER A 270 7.09 -16.12 -6.95
C SER A 270 5.69 -15.59 -7.27
N ALA A 271 5.53 -14.27 -7.44
CA ALA A 271 4.29 -13.59 -7.83
C ALA A 271 3.03 -14.15 -7.13
N PRO A 272 3.00 -14.19 -5.78
CA PRO A 272 1.92 -14.83 -5.04
C PRO A 272 0.57 -14.16 -5.31
N ILE A 273 -0.48 -14.97 -5.27
CA ILE A 273 -1.85 -14.53 -5.55
C ILE A 273 -2.68 -14.78 -4.30
N VAL A 274 -3.06 -13.70 -3.62
CA VAL A 274 -3.98 -13.75 -2.47
C VAL A 274 -5.39 -14.00 -2.99
N ASN A 275 -5.85 -15.26 -2.92
CA ASN A 275 -7.13 -15.71 -3.47
C ASN A 275 -7.29 -15.30 -4.96
N ALA A 276 -7.25 -16.27 -5.88
CA ALA A 276 -7.29 -16.00 -7.32
C ALA A 276 -8.50 -15.15 -7.81
N TRP A 277 -9.55 -15.02 -7.00
CA TRP A 277 -10.67 -14.13 -7.28
C TRP A 277 -10.40 -12.64 -6.92
N GLU A 278 -9.57 -12.40 -5.90
CA GLU A 278 -9.36 -11.11 -5.23
C GLU A 278 -8.08 -10.39 -5.65
N SER A 279 -6.98 -11.12 -5.92
CA SER A 279 -5.67 -10.54 -6.24
C SER A 279 -5.15 -11.03 -7.58
N ARG A 280 -4.09 -10.37 -8.06
CA ARG A 280 -3.33 -10.76 -9.24
C ARG A 280 -1.84 -10.72 -8.91
N GLY A 281 -1.13 -11.77 -9.35
CA GLY A 281 0.32 -11.80 -9.28
C GLY A 281 0.91 -10.77 -10.23
N ASN A 282 2.11 -10.30 -9.92
CA ASN A 282 2.78 -9.31 -10.76
C ASN A 282 3.05 -9.90 -12.16
N ARG A 283 3.24 -9.03 -13.14
CA ARG A 283 3.43 -9.43 -14.54
C ARG A 283 4.80 -9.13 -15.09
N LEU A 284 5.78 -8.88 -14.21
CA LEU A 284 7.13 -8.48 -14.58
C LEU A 284 7.80 -9.44 -15.58
N ALA A 285 7.50 -10.74 -15.52
CA ALA A 285 7.98 -11.74 -16.50
C ALA A 285 7.53 -11.47 -17.95
N SER A 286 6.40 -10.79 -18.14
CA SER A 286 5.78 -10.53 -19.44
C SER A 286 5.71 -9.03 -19.80
N SER A 287 6.11 -8.18 -18.86
CA SER A 287 6.11 -6.73 -19.01
C SER A 287 7.41 -6.26 -19.65
N ILE A 288 7.33 -5.13 -20.34
CA ILE A 288 8.39 -4.55 -21.15
C ILE A 288 8.53 -3.09 -20.71
N PRO A 289 9.74 -2.57 -20.44
CA PRO A 289 9.89 -1.16 -20.16
C PRO A 289 9.52 -0.34 -21.39
N THR A 290 8.79 0.76 -21.17
CA THR A 290 8.37 1.60 -22.29
C THR A 290 9.52 2.45 -22.80
N ARG A 291 9.36 3.05 -23.99
CA ARG A 291 10.27 4.09 -24.46
C ARG A 291 10.30 5.27 -23.48
N PHE A 292 9.17 5.65 -22.91
CA PHE A 292 9.12 6.73 -21.94
C PHE A 292 10.02 6.42 -20.74
N PHE A 293 9.90 5.22 -20.17
CA PHE A 293 10.71 4.85 -19.01
C PHE A 293 12.17 4.60 -19.34
N ALA A 294 12.46 3.66 -20.23
CA ALA A 294 13.83 3.26 -20.51
C ALA A 294 14.61 4.39 -21.19
N TYR A 295 14.03 5.04 -22.19
CA TYR A 295 14.74 6.05 -22.97
C TYR A 295 14.58 7.46 -22.40
N ALA A 296 13.36 7.93 -22.11
CA ALA A 296 13.16 9.33 -21.70
C ALA A 296 13.51 9.59 -20.23
N ILE A 297 13.20 8.65 -19.33
CA ILE A 297 13.49 8.79 -17.89
C ILE A 297 14.91 8.30 -17.56
N LEU A 298 15.27 7.08 -17.96
CA LEU A 298 16.58 6.50 -17.62
C LEU A 298 17.69 6.87 -18.60
N GLY A 299 17.36 7.33 -19.82
CA GLY A 299 18.38 7.65 -20.83
C GLY A 299 19.08 6.42 -21.40
N ALA A 300 18.37 5.32 -21.60
CA ALA A 300 18.91 4.08 -22.15
C ALA A 300 19.46 4.27 -23.58
N TYR A 301 20.64 3.70 -23.82
CA TYR A 301 21.27 3.70 -25.14
C TYR A 301 20.78 2.49 -25.96
N GLN A 302 20.62 2.69 -27.28
CA GLN A 302 20.35 1.58 -28.20
C GLN A 302 21.50 0.57 -28.27
N ILE A 303 22.74 1.07 -28.12
CA ILE A 303 23.97 0.30 -28.06
C ILE A 303 24.67 0.68 -26.75
N GLN A 304 25.08 -0.33 -25.98
CA GLN A 304 25.79 -0.10 -24.72
C GLN A 304 26.99 0.84 -24.90
N ASN A 305 27.12 1.80 -23.98
CA ASN A 305 28.30 2.63 -23.88
C ASN A 305 29.35 1.91 -23.02
N ASN A 306 30.55 1.70 -23.55
CA ASN A 306 31.62 0.97 -22.84
C ASN A 306 32.10 1.65 -21.54
N VAL A 307 31.77 2.93 -21.35
CA VAL A 307 32.13 3.72 -20.15
C VAL A 307 30.92 3.89 -19.23
N ARG A 308 29.74 4.19 -19.79
CA ARG A 308 28.53 4.54 -19.03
C ARG A 308 27.53 3.38 -18.84
N GLY A 309 27.85 2.20 -19.36
CA GLY A 309 26.94 1.06 -19.33
C GLY A 309 25.75 1.26 -20.28
N TYR A 310 24.56 0.91 -19.83
CA TYR A 310 23.37 0.82 -20.69
C TYR A 310 22.49 2.06 -20.72
N ALA A 311 22.66 3.01 -19.81
CA ALA A 311 21.84 4.21 -19.72
C ALA A 311 22.58 5.40 -19.09
N LEU A 312 22.01 6.60 -19.16
CA LEU A 312 22.50 7.77 -18.42
C LEU A 312 22.28 7.60 -16.92
N ASP A 313 21.13 7.03 -16.54
CA ASP A 313 20.83 6.67 -15.17
C ASP A 313 21.48 5.32 -14.82
N PRO A 314 22.44 5.30 -13.88
CA PRO A 314 23.12 4.07 -13.52
C PRO A 314 22.19 3.06 -12.87
N ARG A 315 21.04 3.45 -12.30
CA ARG A 315 20.07 2.49 -11.72
C ARG A 315 19.47 1.58 -12.78
N ALA A 316 19.56 1.91 -14.07
CA ALA A 316 18.99 1.09 -15.13
C ALA A 316 19.50 -0.37 -15.10
N ASP A 317 20.77 -0.59 -14.78
CA ASP A 317 21.36 -1.94 -14.69
C ASP A 317 21.03 -2.68 -13.38
N LYS A 318 20.57 -1.93 -12.37
CA LYS A 318 20.09 -2.47 -11.09
C LYS A 318 18.61 -2.80 -11.18
N LEU A 319 17.82 -1.96 -11.83
CA LEU A 319 16.37 -2.10 -11.96
C LEU A 319 15.98 -3.24 -12.91
N MET A 320 16.80 -3.50 -13.93
CA MET A 320 16.52 -4.49 -14.97
C MET A 320 17.82 -5.05 -15.54
N THR A 321 17.75 -6.23 -16.16
CA THR A 321 18.90 -6.86 -16.83
C THR A 321 18.69 -6.89 -18.34
N GLY A 322 19.60 -6.23 -19.08
CA GLY A 322 19.57 -6.24 -20.54
C GLY A 322 19.64 -7.66 -21.11
N ARG A 323 19.04 -7.87 -22.29
CA ARG A 323 19.06 -9.17 -22.99
C ARG A 323 19.89 -9.09 -24.27
N ASP A 324 20.59 -10.18 -24.58
CA ASP A 324 21.26 -10.34 -25.88
C ASP A 324 20.24 -10.65 -26.97
N PHE A 325 20.36 -9.94 -28.09
CA PHE A 325 19.64 -10.29 -29.32
C PHE A 325 20.47 -9.84 -30.51
N GLY A 326 20.86 -10.80 -31.35
CA GLY A 326 21.71 -10.53 -32.52
C GLY A 326 23.16 -10.17 -32.17
N GLY A 327 23.67 -10.63 -31.01
CA GLY A 327 25.05 -10.38 -30.57
C GLY A 327 25.28 -9.03 -29.90
N SER A 328 24.21 -8.34 -29.50
CA SER A 328 24.28 -7.13 -28.69
C SER A 328 23.29 -7.19 -27.53
N THR A 329 23.82 -7.00 -26.32
CA THR A 329 23.02 -6.81 -25.11
C THR A 329 22.63 -5.33 -24.98
N SER A 330 21.35 -5.06 -24.77
CA SER A 330 20.86 -3.68 -24.66
C SER A 330 19.60 -3.61 -23.80
N MET A 331 19.34 -2.43 -23.22
CA MET A 331 18.08 -2.12 -22.56
C MET A 331 17.04 -1.75 -23.62
N ARG A 332 16.40 -2.74 -24.23
CA ARG A 332 15.36 -2.51 -25.26
C ARG A 332 14.05 -2.04 -24.62
N TRP A 333 13.25 -1.34 -25.40
CA TRP A 333 11.96 -0.81 -24.97
C TRP A 333 10.90 -0.93 -26.06
N LEU A 334 9.64 -0.82 -25.64
CA LEU A 334 8.48 -0.79 -26.55
C LEU A 334 7.72 0.53 -26.39
N GLU A 335 7.08 1.03 -27.44
CA GLU A 335 6.15 2.15 -27.28
C GLU A 335 4.90 1.68 -26.52
N SER A 336 4.34 2.56 -25.68
CA SER A 336 3.13 2.25 -24.92
C SER A 336 1.95 1.99 -25.85
N ASN A 337 1.13 0.98 -25.52
CA ASN A 337 -0.20 0.73 -26.12
C ASN A 337 -0.25 0.38 -27.62
N ILE A 338 0.89 0.20 -28.30
CA ILE A 338 0.88 -0.21 -29.73
C ILE A 338 0.94 -1.73 -29.93
N GLY A 339 1.31 -2.47 -28.88
CA GLY A 339 1.62 -3.89 -28.95
C GLY A 339 2.93 -4.17 -29.71
N MET A 340 3.35 -5.42 -29.68
CA MET A 340 4.62 -5.85 -30.27
C MET A 340 4.42 -6.34 -31.72
N GLU A 341 5.38 -6.05 -32.61
CA GLU A 341 5.39 -6.61 -33.98
C GLU A 341 5.63 -8.13 -33.98
N THR A 342 5.23 -8.83 -35.04
CA THR A 342 5.31 -10.30 -35.13
C THR A 342 6.74 -10.86 -35.10
N SER A 343 7.73 -10.06 -35.50
CA SER A 343 9.15 -10.43 -35.48
C SER A 343 9.81 -10.29 -34.10
N MET A 344 9.18 -9.52 -33.21
CA MET A 344 9.71 -9.23 -31.88
C MET A 344 9.25 -10.31 -30.89
N LYS A 345 10.00 -10.48 -29.79
CA LYS A 345 9.70 -11.45 -28.72
C LYS A 345 10.00 -10.84 -27.38
N ILE A 346 9.16 -11.11 -26.37
CA ILE A 346 9.34 -10.63 -24.97
C ILE A 346 10.74 -10.95 -24.46
N ILE A 347 11.27 -12.14 -24.76
CA ILE A 347 12.61 -12.59 -24.33
C ILE A 347 13.78 -11.70 -24.83
N ASN A 348 13.54 -10.83 -25.81
CA ASN A 348 14.55 -9.90 -26.32
C ASN A 348 14.59 -8.58 -25.50
N TYR A 349 13.64 -8.37 -24.59
CA TYR A 349 13.50 -7.18 -23.75
C TYR A 349 14.04 -7.42 -22.35
N PRO A 350 14.41 -6.36 -21.61
CA PRO A 350 15.05 -6.48 -20.30
C PRO A 350 14.28 -7.35 -19.31
N ASP A 351 15.02 -8.12 -18.51
CA ASP A 351 14.50 -8.85 -17.37
C ASP A 351 14.17 -7.89 -16.23
N LEU A 352 12.90 -7.76 -15.88
CA LEU A 352 12.44 -6.88 -14.83
C LEU A 352 12.60 -7.47 -13.42
N PHE A 353 12.95 -8.75 -13.29
CA PHE A 353 13.41 -9.31 -12.00
C PHE A 353 14.89 -9.01 -11.74
N ALA A 354 15.55 -8.29 -12.64
CA ALA A 354 16.95 -7.88 -12.52
C ALA A 354 17.87 -9.05 -12.15
N SER A 355 17.76 -10.20 -12.85
CA SER A 355 18.54 -11.41 -12.53
C SER A 355 20.07 -11.22 -12.56
N GLY A 356 20.56 -10.18 -13.23
CA GLY A 356 21.97 -9.75 -13.22
C GLY A 356 22.31 -8.63 -12.23
N GLY A 357 21.36 -8.16 -11.41
CA GLY A 357 21.51 -7.06 -10.46
C GLY A 357 20.97 -7.40 -9.06
N ASN A 358 21.09 -6.46 -8.13
CA ASN A 358 20.57 -6.56 -6.76
C ASN A 358 19.40 -5.58 -6.59
N ASN A 359 18.26 -5.82 -7.25
CA ASN A 359 17.07 -5.00 -7.07
C ASN A 359 16.33 -5.44 -5.79
N PRO A 360 16.35 -4.64 -4.70
CA PRO A 360 15.73 -5.04 -3.43
C PRO A 360 14.20 -5.14 -3.52
N TYR A 361 13.58 -4.54 -4.54
CA TYR A 361 12.12 -4.46 -4.67
C TYR A 361 11.48 -5.71 -5.28
N VAL A 362 12.25 -6.56 -5.97
CA VAL A 362 11.75 -7.75 -6.68
C VAL A 362 12.21 -9.06 -6.05
N ASP A 363 12.72 -8.99 -4.81
CA ASP A 363 13.06 -10.17 -4.00
C ASP A 363 11.81 -10.74 -3.33
N ASN A 364 11.69 -12.07 -3.32
CA ASN A 364 10.66 -12.80 -2.55
C ASN A 364 10.73 -12.51 -1.04
N LYS A 365 11.90 -12.14 -0.51
CA LYS A 365 12.12 -11.69 0.87
C LYS A 365 12.17 -10.16 1.00
N GLY A 366 11.71 -9.44 -0.03
CA GLY A 366 11.68 -7.99 -0.06
C GLY A 366 10.65 -7.38 0.88
N TYR A 367 10.29 -6.14 0.61
CA TYR A 367 9.32 -5.39 1.40
C TYR A 367 8.40 -4.55 0.51
N ILE A 368 7.27 -4.13 1.09
CA ILE A 368 6.43 -3.06 0.53
C ILE A 368 6.56 -1.84 1.44
N ALA A 369 7.08 -0.73 0.89
CA ALA A 369 7.12 0.55 1.58
C ALA A 369 5.83 1.33 1.35
N PHE A 370 5.27 1.90 2.41
CA PHE A 370 4.00 2.64 2.37
C PHE A 370 4.23 4.11 1.99
N LEU A 371 5.40 4.61 2.34
CA LEU A 371 5.93 5.93 2.01
C LEU A 371 7.45 5.81 2.08
N THR A 372 8.14 6.42 1.11
CA THR A 372 9.61 6.41 1.08
C THR A 372 10.20 7.74 1.53
N ASP A 373 11.43 7.71 2.03
CA ASP A 373 12.19 8.90 2.39
C ASP A 373 12.27 9.85 1.20
N GLU A 374 12.58 9.32 0.02
CA GLU A 374 12.71 10.12 -1.20
C GLU A 374 11.38 10.75 -1.60
N GLU A 375 10.27 10.03 -1.46
CA GLU A 375 8.96 10.61 -1.69
C GLU A 375 8.72 11.80 -0.76
N LEU A 376 9.02 11.67 0.54
CA LEU A 376 8.86 12.77 1.49
C LEU A 376 9.81 13.93 1.21
N MET A 377 11.03 13.63 0.79
CA MET A 377 12.00 14.63 0.36
C MET A 377 11.56 15.33 -0.92
N PHE A 378 10.96 14.63 -1.88
CA PHE A 378 10.39 15.25 -3.08
C PHE A 378 9.15 16.09 -2.74
N ILE A 379 8.30 15.66 -1.80
CA ILE A 379 7.21 16.47 -1.25
C ILE A 379 7.77 17.79 -0.68
N LYS A 380 8.81 17.71 0.15
CA LYS A 380 9.51 18.87 0.71
C LYS A 380 10.13 19.75 -0.39
N ALA A 381 10.82 19.15 -1.35
CA ALA A 381 11.51 19.88 -2.41
C ALA A 381 10.54 20.66 -3.31
N GLU A 382 9.42 20.04 -3.68
CA GLU A 382 8.38 20.70 -4.47
C GLU A 382 7.77 21.87 -3.68
N ALA A 383 7.42 21.66 -2.41
CA ALA A 383 6.92 22.72 -1.55
C ALA A 383 7.95 23.86 -1.36
N GLN A 384 9.24 23.55 -1.16
CA GLN A 384 10.30 24.57 -1.10
C GLN A 384 10.37 25.42 -2.37
N TYR A 385 10.22 24.81 -3.54
CA TYR A 385 10.26 25.52 -4.82
C TYR A 385 9.13 26.55 -4.91
N TRP A 386 7.89 26.14 -4.62
CA TRP A 386 6.72 27.01 -4.67
C TRP A 386 6.65 28.02 -3.51
N ALA A 387 7.30 27.73 -2.39
CA ALA A 387 7.56 28.70 -1.32
C ALA A 387 8.60 29.77 -1.69
N GLY A 388 9.27 29.65 -2.85
CA GLY A 388 10.32 30.57 -3.31
C GLY A 388 11.73 30.20 -2.85
N ASN A 389 11.91 29.12 -2.09
CA ASN A 389 13.22 28.62 -1.66
C ASN A 389 13.82 27.65 -2.70
N LYS A 390 14.21 28.20 -3.86
CA LYS A 390 14.75 27.41 -4.98
C LYS A 390 16.07 26.70 -4.65
N ALA A 391 16.93 27.31 -3.82
CA ALA A 391 18.18 26.70 -3.40
C ALA A 391 17.94 25.50 -2.47
N GLY A 392 17.01 25.63 -1.51
CA GLY A 392 16.57 24.52 -0.68
C GLY A 392 15.96 23.40 -1.51
N ALA A 393 15.07 23.73 -2.45
CA ALA A 393 14.44 22.75 -3.34
C ALA A 393 15.48 21.94 -4.13
N TYR A 394 16.51 22.61 -4.67
CA TYR A 394 17.61 21.96 -5.37
C TYR A 394 18.38 20.98 -4.47
N ASN A 395 18.79 21.43 -3.28
CA ASN A 395 19.55 20.60 -2.34
C ASN A 395 18.74 19.39 -1.87
N THR A 396 17.46 19.58 -1.53
CA THR A 396 16.57 18.50 -1.11
C THR A 396 16.35 17.49 -2.25
N THR A 397 16.13 17.97 -3.48
CA THR A 397 16.01 17.12 -4.67
C THR A 397 17.28 16.31 -4.90
N TYR A 398 18.44 16.95 -4.82
CA TYR A 398 19.74 16.28 -4.99
C TYR A 398 19.92 15.18 -3.94
N ASN A 399 19.66 15.48 -2.66
CA ASN A 399 19.76 14.49 -1.58
C ASN A 399 18.77 13.32 -1.79
N ALA A 400 17.54 13.59 -2.24
CA ALA A 400 16.55 12.55 -2.53
C ALA A 400 17.04 11.62 -3.65
N VAL A 401 17.64 12.17 -4.71
CA VAL A 401 18.23 11.38 -5.80
C VAL A 401 19.39 10.53 -5.30
N ILE A 402 20.30 11.09 -4.51
CA ILE A 402 21.44 10.33 -3.94
C ILE A 402 20.93 9.20 -3.05
N HIS A 403 19.99 9.47 -2.15
CA HIS A 403 19.40 8.45 -1.29
C HIS A 403 18.79 7.30 -2.10
N ASN A 404 18.10 7.61 -3.21
CA ASN A 404 17.58 6.55 -4.08
C ASN A 404 18.68 5.75 -4.78
N MET A 405 19.74 6.40 -5.24
CA MET A 405 20.88 5.74 -5.87
C MET A 405 21.54 4.75 -4.89
N GLU A 406 21.73 5.17 -3.63
CA GLU A 406 22.33 4.36 -2.57
C GLU A 406 21.53 3.08 -2.28
N ARG A 407 20.19 3.11 -2.38
CA ARG A 407 19.35 1.90 -2.26
C ARG A 407 19.69 0.82 -3.26
N PHE A 408 20.14 1.23 -4.44
CA PHE A 408 20.56 0.32 -5.51
C PHE A 408 22.07 0.03 -5.48
N GLY A 409 22.76 0.47 -4.42
CA GLY A 409 24.20 0.34 -4.26
C GLY A 409 25.01 1.19 -5.23
N VAL A 410 24.40 2.22 -5.83
CA VAL A 410 25.09 3.20 -6.68
C VAL A 410 25.62 4.30 -5.79
N VAL A 411 26.94 4.43 -5.70
CA VAL A 411 27.60 5.42 -4.83
C VAL A 411 27.97 6.68 -5.61
N GLU A 412 28.02 7.83 -4.95
CA GLU A 412 28.24 9.13 -5.62
C GLU A 412 29.53 9.20 -6.47
N SER A 413 30.58 8.47 -6.08
CA SER A 413 31.82 8.39 -6.87
C SER A 413 31.60 7.79 -8.27
N GLU A 414 30.58 6.95 -8.45
CA GLU A 414 30.20 6.38 -9.75
C GLU A 414 29.44 7.41 -10.61
N LEU A 415 28.85 8.45 -10.00
CA LEU A 415 28.17 9.55 -10.70
C LEU A 415 29.17 10.59 -11.22
N LEU A 416 30.19 10.93 -10.42
CA LEU A 416 31.20 11.94 -10.77
C LEU A 416 32.16 11.48 -11.87
N GLY A 417 32.31 10.16 -12.07
CA GLY A 417 33.07 9.58 -13.18
C GLY A 417 32.53 9.93 -14.57
N ASN A 418 31.32 10.50 -14.66
CA ASN A 418 30.69 10.93 -15.92
C ASN A 418 30.93 12.39 -16.32
N ASN A 419 31.44 13.24 -15.42
CA ASN A 419 31.77 14.65 -15.70
C ASN A 419 33.27 14.88 -15.98
N ALA A 420 34.10 13.87 -15.74
CA ALA A 420 35.54 13.91 -15.99
C ALA A 420 35.94 12.96 -17.13
N LYS A 421 35.46 13.23 -18.35
CA LYS A 421 36.10 12.86 -19.62
C LYS A 421 35.36 13.44 -20.83
#